data_AF-A0A965S2T4-F1
#
_entry.id   AF-A0A965S2T4-F1
#
_cell.length_a   1.000
_cell.length_b   1.000
_cell.length_c   1.000
_cell.angle_alpha   90.00
_cell.angle_beta   90.00
_cell.angle_gamma   90.00
#
_symmetry.space_group_name_H-M   'P 1'
#
loop_
_entity.id
_entity.type
_entity.pdbx_description
1 polymer ?
#
loop_
_entity_poly.entity_id
_entity_poly.type
_entity_poly.pdbx_seq_one_letter_code
_entity_poly.pdbx_strand_id
1 'polypeptide(L)' 'MTNSVFWKQVGGKHYKKYKIQPSRFINENKILFAEGNAIKYICRHQDKGKKEDLLKAIHYIQMIIERDYKDER' A
#
# COMPACT_ATOMS: atom_id res chain seq x y z
N MET A 1 -7.11 -25.27 -4.28
CA MET A 1 -6.24 -24.07 -4.40
C MET A 1 -6.67 -23.03 -3.36
N THR A 2 -6.61 -23.40 -2.08
CA THR A 2 -7.63 -22.95 -1.12
C THR A 2 -7.00 -22.78 0.26
N ASN A 3 -7.27 -21.63 0.89
CA ASN A 3 -6.86 -21.21 2.26
C ASN A 3 -5.53 -20.46 2.45
N SER A 4 -5.13 -19.60 1.51
CA SER A 4 -4.08 -18.60 1.82
C SER A 4 -4.67 -17.39 2.57
N VAL A 5 -4.05 -16.99 3.69
CA VAL A 5 -4.44 -15.83 4.51
C VAL A 5 -4.51 -14.54 3.67
N PHE A 6 -3.75 -14.43 2.59
CA PHE A 6 -3.77 -13.29 1.68
C PHE A 6 -5.13 -13.01 1.02
N TRP A 7 -6.02 -14.02 0.92
CA TRP A 7 -7.36 -13.85 0.35
C TRP A 7 -8.46 -13.67 1.41
N LYS A 8 -8.09 -13.75 2.70
CA LYS A 8 -8.96 -13.40 3.82
C LYS A 8 -8.83 -11.89 4.07
N GLN A 9 -9.90 -11.14 3.79
CA GLN A 9 -10.01 -9.73 4.16
C GLN A 9 -11.04 -9.61 5.28
N VAL A 10 -10.69 -8.95 6.38
CA VAL A 10 -11.61 -8.64 7.47
C VAL A 10 -12.15 -7.22 7.26
N GLY A 11 -13.43 -7.12 6.92
CA GLY A 11 -14.13 -5.86 6.63
C GLY A 11 -13.93 -5.32 5.20
N GLY A 12 -15.02 -5.00 4.50
CA GLY A 12 -15.03 -4.45 3.14
C GLY A 12 -14.60 -5.44 2.04
N LYS A 13 -14.35 -4.94 0.81
CA LYS A 13 -13.90 -5.75 -0.36
C LYS A 13 -12.82 -5.10 -1.25
N HIS A 14 -12.06 -4.14 -0.71
CA HIS A 14 -11.16 -3.27 -1.49
C HIS A 14 -9.84 -3.91 -1.97
N TYR A 15 -9.41 -5.07 -1.46
CA TYR A 15 -8.17 -5.71 -1.94
C TYR A 15 -8.39 -7.04 -2.67
N LYS A 16 -9.51 -7.73 -2.44
CA LYS A 16 -9.83 -9.03 -3.10
C LYS A 16 -10.04 -8.96 -4.61
N LYS A 17 -10.24 -7.77 -5.18
CA LYS A 17 -10.44 -7.57 -6.62
C LYS A 17 -9.16 -7.69 -7.45
N TYR A 18 -7.99 -7.60 -6.82
CA TYR A 18 -6.71 -7.61 -7.52
C TYR A 18 -6.24 -9.02 -7.84
N LYS A 19 -5.65 -9.21 -9.04
CA LYS A 19 -4.98 -10.46 -9.42
C LYS A 19 -3.83 -10.79 -8.46
N ILE A 20 -3.11 -9.77 -7.99
CA ILE A 20 -2.10 -9.85 -6.95
C ILE A 20 -2.49 -8.87 -5.84
N GLN A 21 -2.68 -9.39 -4.63
CA GLN A 21 -2.97 -8.57 -3.46
C GLN A 21 -1.82 -7.57 -3.20
N PRO A 22 -2.09 -6.28 -2.91
CA PRO A 22 -1.02 -5.32 -2.63
C PRO A 22 -0.08 -5.79 -1.51
N SER A 23 -0.62 -6.37 -0.43
CA SER A 23 0.19 -6.92 0.67
C SER A 23 1.11 -8.06 0.23
N ARG A 24 0.65 -8.91 -0.69
CA ARG A 24 1.46 -10.00 -1.26
C ARG A 24 2.60 -9.44 -2.12
N PHE A 25 2.29 -8.49 -3.01
CA PHE A 25 3.29 -7.82 -3.84
C PHE A 25 4.37 -7.15 -2.99
N ILE A 26 3.98 -6.42 -1.95
CA ILE A 26 4.89 -5.72 -1.03
C ILE A 26 5.80 -6.71 -0.30
N ASN A 27 5.23 -7.78 0.27
CA ASN A 27 6.01 -8.76 1.05
C ASN A 27 6.95 -9.59 0.18
N GLU A 28 6.50 -10.08 -0.97
CA GLU A 28 7.32 -10.90 -1.87
C GLU A 28 8.51 -10.12 -2.43
N ASN A 29 8.34 -8.82 -2.68
CA ASN A 29 9.41 -7.94 -3.17
C ASN A 29 10.23 -7.27 -2.04
N LYS A 30 9.96 -7.60 -0.77
CA LYS A 30 10.64 -7.01 0.40
C LYS A 30 10.66 -5.47 0.39
N ILE A 31 9.56 -4.88 -0.07
CA ILE A 31 9.42 -3.42 -0.17
C ILE A 31 9.39 -2.82 1.24
N LEU A 32 10.13 -1.72 1.43
CA LEU A 32 10.20 -1.03 2.71
C LEU A 32 8.85 -0.44 3.12
N PHE A 33 8.73 -0.16 4.42
CA PHE A 33 7.44 0.16 5.04
C PHE A 33 6.73 1.37 4.40
N ALA A 34 7.46 2.44 4.08
CA ALA A 34 6.85 3.67 3.57
C ALA A 34 6.31 3.46 2.15
N GLU A 35 7.10 2.86 1.28
CA GLU A 35 6.78 2.46 -0.09
C GLU A 35 5.58 1.51 -0.11
N GLY A 36 5.60 0.50 0.76
CA GLY A 36 4.51 -0.46 0.88
C GLY A 36 3.20 0.22 1.28
N ASN A 37 3.24 1.17 2.22
CA ASN A 37 2.06 1.93 2.58
C ASN A 37 1.58 2.85 1.45
N ALA A 38 2.47 3.53 0.74
CA ALA A 38 2.11 4.35 -0.40
C ALA A 38 1.36 3.50 -1.46
N ILE A 39 1.91 2.35 -1.86
CA ILE A 39 1.27 1.40 -2.79
C ILE A 39 -0.11 0.97 -2.26
N LYS A 40 -0.17 0.55 -0.98
CA LYS A 40 -1.40 0.10 -0.33
C LYS A 40 -2.52 1.15 -0.43
N TYR A 41 -2.21 2.42 -0.18
CA TYR A 41 -3.20 3.50 -0.21
C TYR A 41 -3.56 3.91 -1.65
N ILE A 42 -2.59 3.93 -2.57
CA ILE A 42 -2.84 4.14 -4.01
C ILE A 42 -3.79 3.08 -4.55
N CYS A 43 -3.63 1.80 -4.18
CA CYS A 43 -4.56 0.76 -4.61
C CYS A 43 -5.94 0.85 -3.91
N ARG A 44 -6.02 1.37 -2.68
CA ARG A 44 -7.27 1.34 -1.90
C ARG A 44 -8.22 2.50 -2.21
N HIS A 45 -7.70 3.67 -2.60
CA HIS A 45 -8.46 4.92 -2.61
C HIS A 45 -9.79 4.85 -3.38
N GLN A 46 -9.86 4.10 -4.48
CA GLN A 46 -11.07 3.98 -5.30
C GLN A 46 -12.21 3.30 -4.55
N ASP A 47 -11.90 2.37 -3.65
CA ASP A 47 -12.88 1.55 -2.93
C ASP A 47 -13.12 2.04 -1.48
N LYS A 48 -12.13 2.69 -0.87
CA LYS A 48 -12.20 3.20 0.52
C LYS A 48 -11.30 4.42 0.67
N GLY A 49 -11.65 5.33 1.57
CA GLY A 49 -10.81 6.48 1.94
C GLY A 49 -10.74 7.61 0.90
N LYS A 50 -10.93 7.33 -0.40
CA LYS A 50 -10.98 8.34 -1.46
C LYS A 50 -9.76 9.28 -1.38
N LYS A 51 -9.99 10.60 -1.36
CA LYS A 51 -8.92 11.61 -1.27
C LYS A 51 -8.02 11.42 -0.04
N GLU A 52 -8.57 10.98 1.09
CA GLU A 52 -7.80 10.82 2.33
C GLU A 52 -6.70 9.76 2.19
N ASP A 53 -6.97 8.67 1.47
CA ASP A 53 -5.96 7.65 1.20
C ASP A 53 -4.84 8.19 0.29
N LEU A 54 -5.17 9.06 -0.67
CA LEU A 54 -4.15 9.70 -1.51
C LEU A 54 -3.27 10.67 -0.69
N LEU A 55 -3.85 11.41 0.25
CA LEU A 55 -3.09 12.25 1.18
C LEU A 55 -2.16 11.41 2.07
N LYS A 56 -2.62 10.26 2.55
CA LYS A 56 -1.76 9.29 3.27
C LYS A 56 -0.63 8.79 2.38
N ALA A 57 -0.92 8.45 1.12
CA ALA A 57 0.11 8.01 0.18
C ALA A 57 1.19 9.09 -0.04
N ILE A 58 0.78 10.36 -0.21
CA ILE A 58 1.71 11.50 -0.30
C ILE A 58 2.57 11.61 0.96
N HIS A 59 1.97 11.48 2.15
CA HIS A 59 2.74 11.52 3.39
C HIS A 59 3.82 10.42 3.45
N TYR A 60 3.50 9.19 3.04
CA TYR A 60 4.50 8.13 2.96
C TYR A 60 5.58 8.41 1.89
N ILE A 61 5.24 9.08 0.79
CA ILE A 61 6.23 9.55 -0.18
C ILE A 61 7.16 10.60 0.44
N GLN A 62 6.62 11.54 1.23
CA GLN A 62 7.44 12.51 1.97
C GLN A 62 8.41 11.81 2.93
N MET A 63 7.98 10.74 3.61
CA MET A 63 8.88 9.95 4.47
C MET A 63 10.03 9.30 3.69
N ILE A 64 9.79 8.83 2.46
CA ILE A 64 10.85 8.26 1.60
C ILE A 64 11.85 9.35 1.21
N ILE A 65 11.35 10.51 0.78
CA ILE A 65 12.18 11.67 0.44
C ILE A 65 13.05 12.06 1.65
N GLU A 66 12.45 12.16 2.83
CA GLU A 66 13.16 12.50 4.05
C GLU A 66 14.19 11.43 4.45
N ARG A 67 13.91 10.14 4.24
CA ARG A 67 14.81 9.04 4.63
C ARG A 67 16.02 8.93 3.70
N ASP A 68 15.81 9.10 2.40
CA ASP A 68 16.80 8.71 1.38
C ASP A 68 17.46 9.89 0.66
N TYR A 69 16.81 11.07 0.65
CA TYR A 69 17.22 12.24 -0.15
C TYR A 69 17.46 13.49 0.71
N LYS A 70 17.80 13.29 2.00
CA LYS A 70 18.02 14.36 2.98
C LYS A 70 19.12 15.35 2.59
N ASP A 71 20.06 14.91 1.76
CA ASP A 71 21.27 15.66 1.39
C ASP A 71 21.16 16.40 0.05
N GLU A 72 20.00 16.40 -0.63
CA GLU A 72 19.77 17.13 -1.90
C GLU A 72 19.28 18.58 -1.71
N ARG A 73 19.60 19.23 -0.59
CA ARG A 73 19.24 20.63 -0.32
C ARG A 73 20.40 21.59 -0.39
#